data_AF-A0A4U5NKV3-F1
#
_entry.id   AF-A0A4U5NKV3-F1
#
_cell.length_a   1.000
_cell.length_b   1.000
_cell.length_c   1.000
_cell.angle_alpha   90.00
_cell.angle_beta   90.00
_cell.angle_gamma   90.00
#
_symmetry.space_group_name_H-M   'P 1'
#
loop_
_entity.id
_entity.type
_entity.pdbx_description
1 polymer ?
#
loop_
_entity_poly.entity_id
_entity_poly.type
_entity_poly.pdbx_seq_one_letter_code
_entity_poly.pdbx_strand_id
1 'polypeptide(L)'
;MGDSLLDTVIKIYHIHLAAGRDSVVSVFKSRMNKLHTTRSWEFLGLNPLCGNNQGPVTSSAPDVIGGVIDGGSWPESESFSDTGSGAVPIKFKGECVAGENFTSDNCNRKVIGARFYFKGFEAGNGPLEDIGGSFFRSARDSGGHGSHTSSTIAGAIVPNV
;
A
#
# COMPACT_ATOMS: atom_id res chain seq x y z
N MET A 1 -1.36 32.58 9.19
CA MET A 1 0.02 32.28 8.72
C MET A 1 0.36 30.92 9.32
N GLY A 2 0.49 29.82 8.62
CA GLY A 2 0.28 29.52 7.21
C GLY A 2 -0.03 28.02 7.10
N ASP A 3 -1.02 27.67 6.28
CA ASP A 3 -1.25 26.30 5.86
C ASP A 3 -0.38 26.05 4.63
N SER A 4 0.73 25.35 4.83
CA SER A 4 1.53 24.76 3.77
C SER A 4 1.45 23.24 3.91
N LEU A 5 0.30 22.68 3.51
CA LEU A 5 0.22 21.29 3.11
C LEU A 5 -0.19 21.25 1.65
N LEU A 6 0.57 20.46 0.90
CA LEU A 6 0.48 20.19 -0.51
C LEU A 6 -0.87 19.57 -0.89
N ASP A 7 -1.94 20.36 -0.90
CA ASP A 7 -3.10 20.09 -1.75
C ASP A 7 -2.89 20.79 -3.09
N THR A 8 -1.98 20.25 -3.89
CA THR A 8 -2.14 20.30 -5.35
C THR A 8 -3.11 19.20 -5.77
N VAL A 9 -4.25 19.08 -5.08
CA VAL A 9 -5.47 18.72 -5.78
C VAL A 9 -5.74 19.92 -6.66
N ILE A 10 -5.63 19.72 -7.98
CA ILE A 10 -6.04 20.67 -9.00
C ILE A 10 -7.20 21.49 -8.45
N LYS A 11 -6.98 22.78 -8.18
CA LYS A 11 -8.04 23.69 -7.72
C LYS A 11 -9.25 23.48 -8.63
N ILE A 12 -10.31 22.91 -8.07
CA ILE A 12 -11.55 22.50 -8.77
C ILE A 12 -12.29 23.72 -9.37
N TYR A 13 -11.78 24.94 -9.20
CA TYR A 13 -12.27 26.15 -9.84
C TYR A 13 -12.07 26.19 -11.36
N HIS A 14 -11.26 25.31 -11.97
CA HIS A 14 -10.93 25.37 -13.40
C HIS A 14 -11.84 24.55 -14.34
N ILE A 15 -12.72 23.69 -13.83
CA ILE A 15 -13.56 22.81 -14.68
C ILE A 15 -14.54 23.61 -15.56
N HIS A 16 -15.10 24.71 -15.05
CA HIS A 16 -15.99 25.57 -15.84
C HIS A 16 -15.29 26.26 -17.02
N LEU A 17 -13.96 26.47 -16.94
CA LEU A 17 -13.18 27.11 -18.00
C LEU A 17 -12.76 26.12 -19.11
N ALA A 18 -12.78 24.81 -18.84
CA ALA A 18 -12.36 23.79 -19.81
C ALA A 18 -13.51 23.29 -20.69
N ALA A 19 -14.74 23.24 -20.18
CA ALA A 19 -15.89 22.71 -20.92
C ALA A 19 -16.31 23.54 -22.14
N GLY A 20 -15.85 24.80 -22.26
CA GLY A 20 -16.14 25.69 -23.39
C GLY A 20 -15.06 25.75 -24.47
N ARG A 21 -14.08 24.84 -24.47
CA ARG A 21 -13.01 24.79 -25.48
C ARG A 21 -13.31 23.72 -26.53
N ASP A 22 -13.14 24.07 -27.80
CA ASP A 22 -13.35 23.16 -28.94
C ASP A 22 -12.49 21.87 -28.89
N SER A 23 -11.42 21.86 -28.09
CA SER A 23 -10.54 20.70 -27.89
C SER A 23 -11.01 19.70 -26.81
N VAL A 24 -12.11 19.98 -26.10
CA VAL A 24 -12.61 19.14 -24.99
C VAL A 24 -13.86 18.39 -25.43
N VAL A 25 -13.75 17.07 -25.58
CA VAL A 25 -14.83 16.19 -26.08
C VAL A 25 -15.92 15.95 -25.01
N SER A 26 -15.55 15.81 -23.74
CA SER A 26 -16.51 15.68 -22.65
C SER A 26 -15.86 15.95 -21.29
N VAL A 27 -16.69 16.34 -20.31
CA VAL A 27 -16.28 16.54 -18.91
C VAL A 27 -17.29 15.83 -18.01
N PHE A 28 -16.80 15.01 -17.09
CA PHE A 28 -17.62 14.33 -16.09
C PHE A 28 -17.20 14.76 -14.69
N LYS A 29 -18.17 14.88 -13.79
CA LYS A 29 -17.90 15.15 -12.38
C LYS A 29 -17.10 13.98 -11.80
N SER A 30 -15.94 14.28 -11.19
CA SER A 30 -15.18 13.28 -10.43
C SER A 30 -16.06 12.71 -9.31
N ARG A 31 -16.08 11.38 -9.18
CA ARG A 31 -16.83 10.66 -8.14
C ARG A 31 -15.85 9.79 -7.37
N MET A 32 -15.98 9.77 -6.04
CA MET A 32 -15.32 8.75 -5.24
C MET A 32 -16.08 7.43 -5.41
N ASN A 33 -15.38 6.39 -5.83
CA ASN A 33 -15.92 5.04 -5.93
C ASN A 33 -15.52 4.23 -4.69
N LYS A 34 -16.33 3.23 -4.34
CA LYS A 34 -15.97 2.29 -3.28
C LYS A 34 -14.82 1.40 -3.78
N LEU A 35 -13.75 1.31 -3.01
CA LEU A 35 -12.61 0.44 -3.31
C LEU A 35 -13.06 -1.03 -3.28
N HIS A 36 -12.74 -1.76 -4.35
CA HIS A 36 -12.99 -3.19 -4.45
C HIS A 36 -11.72 -3.88 -4.97
N THR A 37 -11.09 -4.69 -4.12
CA THR A 37 -9.92 -5.51 -4.49
C THR A 37 -10.31 -6.97 -4.79
N THR A 38 -11.54 -7.37 -4.50
CA THR A 38 -11.99 -8.77 -4.65
C THR A 38 -12.23 -9.21 -6.09
N ARG A 39 -12.39 -8.26 -7.02
CA ARG A 39 -12.67 -8.52 -8.44
C ARG A 39 -11.65 -7.93 -9.40
N SER A 40 -10.70 -7.13 -8.92
CA SER A 40 -9.70 -6.47 -9.78
C SER A 40 -8.85 -7.48 -10.54
N TRP A 41 -8.49 -8.59 -9.90
CA TRP A 41 -7.75 -9.68 -10.52
C TRP A 41 -8.52 -10.33 -11.69
N GLU A 42 -9.78 -10.71 -11.48
CA GLU A 42 -10.65 -11.24 -12.54
C GLU A 42 -10.86 -10.24 -13.68
N PHE A 43 -11.07 -8.96 -13.34
CA PHE A 43 -11.21 -7.88 -14.32
C PHE A 43 -9.97 -7.75 -15.21
N LEU A 44 -8.79 -7.96 -14.64
CA LEU A 44 -7.51 -7.97 -15.38
C LEU A 44 -7.22 -9.30 -16.09
N GLY A 45 -8.12 -10.29 -16.00
CA GLY A 45 -7.91 -11.64 -16.54
C GLY A 45 -6.88 -12.48 -15.77
N LEU A 46 -6.47 -12.01 -14.59
CA LEU A 46 -5.56 -12.69 -13.68
C LEU A 46 -6.41 -13.52 -12.72
N ASN A 47 -6.77 -14.74 -13.09
CA ASN A 47 -7.59 -15.58 -12.21
C ASN A 47 -6.71 -16.36 -11.23
N PRO A 48 -6.69 -16.03 -9.92
CA PRO A 48 -5.88 -16.77 -8.94
C PRO A 48 -6.43 -18.17 -8.63
N LEU A 49 -7.68 -18.47 -8.98
CA LEU A 49 -8.36 -19.73 -8.72
C LEU A 49 -8.49 -20.64 -9.96
N CYS A 50 -8.38 -20.09 -11.17
CA CYS A 50 -8.40 -20.86 -12.41
C CYS A 50 -7.03 -20.81 -13.08
N GLY A 51 -6.32 -21.94 -13.06
CA GLY A 51 -5.14 -22.19 -13.87
C GLY A 51 -5.47 -22.18 -15.35
N ASN A 52 -5.65 -20.99 -15.92
CA ASN A 52 -5.78 -20.80 -17.36
C ASN A 52 -4.41 -21.02 -18.00
N ASN A 53 -4.09 -22.26 -18.39
CA ASN A 53 -2.97 -22.65 -19.27
C ASN A 53 -1.57 -22.10 -18.93
N GLN A 54 -1.39 -21.52 -17.74
CA GLN A 54 -0.12 -21.09 -17.16
C GLN A 54 0.17 -21.93 -15.92
N GLY A 55 -0.08 -23.25 -15.98
CA GLY A 55 0.11 -24.17 -14.85
C GLY A 55 -0.63 -23.72 -13.57
N PRO A 56 -0.35 -24.34 -12.41
CA PRO A 56 -0.37 -23.54 -11.19
C PRO A 56 0.55 -22.34 -11.44
N VAL A 57 0.36 -21.18 -10.81
CA VAL A 57 1.51 -20.29 -10.57
C VAL A 57 2.51 -21.20 -9.88
N THR A 58 3.42 -21.75 -10.66
CA THR A 58 4.25 -22.85 -10.24
C THR A 58 4.99 -22.34 -9.02
N SER A 59 5.40 -23.26 -8.16
CA SER A 59 6.41 -23.13 -7.11
C SER A 59 7.77 -22.58 -7.60
N SER A 60 7.76 -21.71 -8.62
CA SER A 60 8.84 -21.13 -9.41
C SER A 60 8.47 -19.70 -9.82
N ALA A 61 7.56 -19.01 -9.11
CA ALA A 61 7.65 -17.55 -9.08
C ALA A 61 9.07 -17.23 -8.60
N PRO A 62 9.89 -16.49 -9.39
CA PRO A 62 11.25 -16.17 -8.98
C PRO A 62 11.21 -15.51 -7.59
N ASP A 63 12.24 -15.72 -6.78
CA ASP A 63 12.45 -15.08 -5.46
C ASP A 63 12.51 -13.55 -5.61
N VAL A 64 11.35 -12.95 -5.84
CA VAL A 64 11.11 -11.53 -6.04
C VAL A 64 10.55 -10.99 -4.74
N ILE A 65 11.15 -9.89 -4.30
CA ILE A 65 10.77 -9.20 -3.07
C ILE A 65 10.20 -7.86 -3.52
N GLY A 66 8.90 -7.67 -3.31
CA GLY A 66 8.23 -6.41 -3.57
C GLY A 66 8.48 -5.44 -2.42
N GLY A 67 9.13 -4.31 -2.70
CA GLY A 67 9.28 -3.21 -1.74
C GLY A 67 8.12 -2.22 -1.88
N VAL A 68 7.55 -1.79 -0.76
CA VAL A 68 6.48 -0.79 -0.72
C VAL A 68 6.93 0.38 0.16
N ILE A 69 6.93 1.58 -0.39
CA ILE A 69 7.23 2.83 0.33
C ILE A 69 5.90 3.55 0.51
N ASP A 70 5.33 3.45 1.71
CA ASP A 70 3.99 3.93 2.04
C ASP A 70 3.90 4.21 3.56
N GLY A 71 2.70 4.43 4.11
CA GLY A 71 2.44 4.74 5.52
C GLY A 71 2.65 3.58 6.50
N GLY A 72 3.19 2.44 6.06
CA GLY A 72 3.44 1.25 6.88
C GLY A 72 2.60 0.04 6.48
N SER A 73 2.51 -0.94 7.38
CA SER A 73 1.61 -2.10 7.23
C SER A 73 0.94 -2.46 8.55
N TRP A 74 -0.22 -3.11 8.49
CA TRP A 74 -0.90 -3.71 9.63
C TRP A 74 -0.63 -5.22 9.67
N PRO A 75 0.48 -5.67 10.30
CA PRO A 75 1.02 -7.03 10.14
C PRO A 75 0.07 -8.14 10.60
N GLU A 76 -0.89 -7.84 11.47
CA GLU A 76 -1.89 -8.79 11.95
C GLU A 76 -3.01 -9.08 10.93
N SER A 77 -3.03 -8.41 9.78
CA SER A 77 -4.01 -8.70 8.73
C SER A 77 -3.80 -10.10 8.14
N GLU A 78 -4.88 -10.83 7.89
CA GLU A 78 -4.86 -12.13 7.18
C GLU A 78 -4.20 -12.03 5.78
N SER A 79 -4.23 -10.84 5.16
CA SER A 79 -3.51 -10.59 3.90
C SER A 79 -2.00 -10.75 4.02
N PHE A 80 -1.44 -10.70 5.23
CA PHE A 80 -0.02 -10.87 5.52
C PHE A 80 0.30 -12.20 6.23
N SER A 81 -0.65 -13.13 6.25
CA SER A 81 -0.41 -14.50 6.71
C SER A 81 0.72 -15.15 5.90
N ASP A 82 1.59 -15.89 6.58
CA ASP A 82 2.71 -16.61 5.98
C ASP A 82 2.39 -18.09 5.69
N THR A 83 1.11 -18.44 5.79
CA THR A 83 0.60 -19.77 5.42
C THR A 83 0.88 -20.04 3.95
N GLY A 84 1.61 -21.13 3.66
CA GLY A 84 2.03 -21.47 2.30
C GLY A 84 3.22 -20.67 1.78
N SER A 85 3.77 -19.72 2.55
CA SER A 85 5.00 -19.01 2.20
C SER A 85 6.23 -19.91 2.42
N GLY A 86 7.13 -19.93 1.42
CA GLY A 86 8.43 -20.57 1.50
C GLY A 86 9.40 -19.86 2.46
N ALA A 87 10.64 -20.35 2.53
CA ALA A 87 11.68 -19.70 3.33
C ALA A 87 12.04 -18.31 2.77
N VAL A 88 12.46 -17.39 3.64
CA VAL A 88 12.95 -16.07 3.23
C VAL A 88 14.21 -16.26 2.35
N PRO A 89 14.31 -15.60 1.18
CA PRO A 89 15.47 -15.75 0.30
C PRO A 89 16.78 -15.40 1.01
N ILE A 90 17.80 -16.27 0.92
CA ILE A 90 19.10 -16.08 1.60
C ILE A 90 19.84 -14.78 1.22
N LYS A 91 19.51 -14.23 0.05
CA LYS A 91 20.04 -12.96 -0.47
C LYS A 91 19.40 -11.74 0.18
N PHE A 92 18.26 -11.89 0.85
CA PHE A 92 17.62 -10.78 1.55
C PHE A 92 18.47 -10.34 2.74
N LYS A 93 18.75 -9.04 2.80
CA LYS A 93 19.52 -8.39 3.88
C LYS A 93 18.74 -7.28 4.58
N GLY A 94 17.44 -7.20 4.32
CA GLY A 94 16.57 -6.28 5.04
C GLY A 94 16.40 -6.72 6.50
N GLU A 95 15.78 -5.86 7.29
CA GLU A 95 15.56 -6.11 8.71
C GLU A 95 14.13 -5.74 9.09
N CYS A 96 13.68 -6.24 10.23
CA CYS A 96 12.43 -5.84 10.87
C CYS A 96 12.76 -4.88 12.01
N VAL A 97 12.68 -3.58 11.77
CA VAL A 97 13.05 -2.56 12.76
C VAL A 97 11.93 -2.39 13.77
N ALA A 98 12.23 -2.70 15.03
CA ALA A 98 11.31 -2.46 16.13
C ALA A 98 11.07 -0.95 16.33
N GLY A 99 9.87 -0.62 16.80
CA GLY A 99 9.45 0.73 17.12
C GLY A 99 8.16 0.71 17.93
N GLU A 100 7.47 1.84 17.95
CA GLU A 100 6.19 1.96 18.62
C GLU A 100 5.15 0.94 18.11
N ASN A 101 4.63 0.12 19.02
CA ASN A 101 3.64 -0.94 18.73
C ASN A 101 4.04 -1.90 17.59
N PHE A 102 5.34 -2.06 17.35
CA PHE A 102 5.85 -2.93 16.29
C PHE A 102 7.17 -3.56 16.74
N THR A 103 7.24 -4.88 16.81
CA THR A 103 8.44 -5.63 17.19
C THR A 103 8.99 -6.40 15.99
N SER A 104 10.16 -7.02 16.13
CA SER A 104 10.71 -7.90 15.10
C SER A 104 9.78 -9.06 14.75
N ASP A 105 8.95 -9.49 15.71
CA ASP A 105 8.05 -10.64 15.57
C ASP A 105 6.81 -10.31 14.72
N ASN A 106 6.60 -9.03 14.41
CA ASN A 106 5.59 -8.63 13.44
C ASN A 106 6.00 -8.94 11.99
N CYS A 107 7.28 -9.20 11.73
CA CYS A 107 7.72 -9.78 10.47
C CYS A 107 7.63 -11.30 10.51
N ASN A 108 7.33 -11.90 9.36
CA ASN A 108 7.18 -13.34 9.19
C ASN A 108 7.73 -13.77 7.82
N ARG A 109 7.39 -14.96 7.31
CA ARG A 109 7.86 -15.39 5.97
C ARG A 109 7.16 -14.68 4.80
N LYS A 110 6.13 -13.86 5.07
CA LYS A 110 5.38 -13.05 4.08
C LYS A 110 5.84 -11.60 4.08
N VAL A 111 5.79 -10.93 5.23
CA VAL A 111 6.38 -9.60 5.46
C VAL A 111 7.77 -9.83 6.05
N ILE A 112 8.76 -9.93 5.17
CA ILE A 112 10.10 -10.38 5.56
C ILE A 112 11.01 -9.26 6.11
N GLY A 113 10.60 -8.00 5.97
CA GLY A 113 11.29 -6.86 6.56
C GLY A 113 10.42 -5.61 6.54
N ALA A 114 10.69 -4.73 7.50
CA ALA A 114 9.90 -3.53 7.75
C ALA A 114 10.82 -2.44 8.32
N ARG A 115 10.77 -1.25 7.72
CA ARG A 115 11.55 -0.08 8.13
C ARG A 115 10.68 1.16 8.02
N PHE A 116 11.03 2.18 8.79
CA PHE A 116 10.33 3.45 8.81
C PHE A 116 11.34 4.60 8.88
N TYR A 117 10.99 5.73 8.28
CA TYR A 117 11.89 6.87 8.11
C TYR A 117 11.14 8.17 8.39
N PHE A 118 11.31 8.72 9.58
CA PHE A 118 10.59 9.93 10.01
C PHE A 118 11.49 11.17 10.11
N LYS A 119 12.80 10.98 10.32
CA LYS A 119 13.75 12.10 10.56
C LYS A 119 13.74 13.16 9.45
N GLY A 120 13.59 12.74 8.19
CA GLY A 120 13.50 13.66 7.06
C GLY A 120 12.22 14.50 7.08
N PHE A 121 11.11 13.90 7.48
CA PHE A 121 9.85 14.61 7.67
C PHE A 121 10.00 15.64 8.81
N GLU A 122 10.54 15.23 9.96
CA GLU A 122 10.65 16.10 11.13
C GLU A 122 11.60 17.28 10.92
N ALA A 123 12.68 17.07 10.17
CA ALA A 123 13.61 18.14 9.81
C ALA A 123 12.93 19.27 9.00
N GLY A 124 11.88 18.95 8.23
CA GLY A 124 11.16 19.92 7.40
C GLY A 124 9.89 20.50 8.03
N ASN A 125 9.22 19.74 8.90
CA ASN A 125 7.87 20.04 9.37
C ASN A 125 7.75 20.15 10.90
N GLY A 126 8.82 19.89 11.65
CA GLY A 126 8.78 19.79 13.11
C GLY A 126 8.41 18.39 13.62
N PRO A 127 8.33 18.21 14.95
CA PRO A 127 7.98 16.95 15.58
C PRO A 127 6.70 16.33 15.02
N LEU A 128 6.70 15.00 14.87
CA LEU A 128 5.52 14.25 14.38
C LEU A 128 4.26 14.51 15.21
N GLU A 129 4.44 14.73 16.52
CA GLU A 129 3.37 14.99 17.47
C GLU A 129 2.60 16.28 17.18
N ASP A 130 3.22 17.25 16.50
CA ASP A 130 2.65 18.57 16.25
C ASP A 130 1.67 18.59 15.05
N ILE A 131 1.69 17.57 14.19
CA ILE A 131 0.92 17.54 12.94
C ILE A 131 -0.56 17.22 13.17
N GLY A 132 -0.91 16.68 14.34
CA GLY A 132 -2.27 16.24 14.66
C GLY A 132 -2.67 14.99 13.89
N GLY A 133 -2.63 13.84 14.54
CA GLY A 133 -3.02 12.55 13.97
C GLY A 133 -2.49 11.38 14.78
N SER A 134 -2.91 10.16 14.43
CA SER A 134 -2.28 8.94 14.95
C SER A 134 -1.16 8.55 14.01
N PHE A 135 0.08 8.59 14.50
CA PHE A 135 1.25 8.07 13.80
C PHE A 135 2.03 7.19 14.77
N PHE A 136 2.68 6.16 14.25
CA PHE A 136 3.59 5.33 15.04
C PHE A 136 5.01 5.62 14.60
N ARG A 137 5.93 5.81 15.56
CA ARG A 137 7.37 5.78 15.26
C ARG A 137 7.82 4.33 15.03
N SER A 138 7.24 3.70 14.01
CA SER A 138 7.49 2.33 13.57
C SER A 138 6.99 2.11 12.13
N ALA A 139 7.07 0.87 11.65
CA ALA A 139 6.48 0.47 10.37
C ALA A 139 4.98 0.10 10.46
N ARG A 140 4.35 0.31 11.63
CA ARG A 140 2.91 0.09 11.79
C ARG A 140 2.12 1.16 11.05
N ASP A 141 1.14 0.70 10.28
CA ASP A 141 0.20 1.57 9.59
C ASP A 141 -0.89 2.09 10.55
N SER A 142 -1.09 3.41 10.57
CA SER A 142 -2.20 4.06 11.28
C SER A 142 -3.30 4.58 10.36
N GLY A 143 -3.03 4.71 9.05
CA GLY A 143 -3.93 5.31 8.07
C GLY A 143 -4.63 4.31 7.16
N GLY A 144 -4.11 3.09 7.04
CA GLY A 144 -4.66 2.00 6.22
C GLY A 144 -4.20 2.01 4.76
N HIS A 145 -3.67 3.13 4.25
CA HIS A 145 -3.23 3.25 2.86
C HIS A 145 -2.11 2.24 2.56
N GLY A 146 -1.09 2.16 3.41
CA GLY A 146 0.04 1.25 3.22
C GLY A 146 -0.37 -0.22 3.29
N SER A 147 -1.27 -0.57 4.21
CA SER A 147 -1.83 -1.93 4.31
C SER A 147 -2.66 -2.31 3.09
N HIS A 148 -3.49 -1.39 2.58
CA HIS A 148 -4.29 -1.61 1.37
C HIS A 148 -3.39 -1.76 0.14
N THR A 149 -2.40 -0.88 -0.03
CA THR A 149 -1.46 -0.93 -1.15
C THR A 149 -0.64 -2.22 -1.14
N SER A 150 -0.05 -2.56 0.01
CA SER A 150 0.79 -3.76 0.14
C SER A 150 -0.01 -5.06 -0.02
N SER A 151 -1.22 -5.16 0.53
CA SER A 151 -2.11 -6.31 0.31
C SER A 151 -2.59 -6.42 -1.14
N THR A 152 -2.73 -5.31 -1.86
CA THR A 152 -3.02 -5.33 -3.30
C THR A 152 -1.82 -5.84 -4.10
N ILE A 153 -0.59 -5.46 -3.74
CA ILE A 153 0.62 -5.87 -4.47
C ILE A 153 0.93 -7.35 -4.25
N ALA A 154 0.86 -7.80 -2.99
CA ALA A 154 1.35 -9.12 -2.60
C ALA A 154 0.55 -9.77 -1.47
N GLY A 155 -0.73 -9.46 -1.29
CA GLY A 155 -1.56 -10.08 -0.26
C GLY A 155 -1.74 -11.59 -0.44
N ALA A 156 -1.97 -12.31 0.65
CA ALA A 156 -2.50 -13.67 0.64
C ALA A 156 -3.98 -13.67 0.24
N ILE A 157 -4.47 -14.81 -0.27
CA ILE A 157 -5.90 -14.99 -0.53
C ILE A 157 -6.63 -15.06 0.81
N VAL A 158 -7.55 -14.13 1.04
CA VAL A 158 -8.43 -14.13 2.22
C VAL A 158 -9.84 -14.55 1.76
N PRO A 159 -10.38 -15.68 2.24
CA PRO A 159 -11.71 -16.14 1.85
C PRO A 159 -12.83 -15.33 2.51
N ASN A 160 -13.99 -15.25 1.84
CA ASN A 160 -15.23 -14.66 2.37
C ASN A 160 -15.16 -13.17 2.72
N VAL A 161 -14.39 -12.38 1.95
CA VAL A 161 -14.29 -10.91 2.04
C VAL A 161 -15.12 -10.19 0.97
#